data_AF-A0A0X8GJE2-F1
#
_entry.id   AF-A0A0X8GJE2-F1
#
_cell.length_a   1.000
_cell.length_b   1.000
_cell.length_c   1.000
_cell.angle_alpha   90.00
_cell.angle_beta   90.00
_cell.angle_gamma   90.00
#
_symmetry.space_group_name_H-M   'P 1'
#
loop_
_entity.id
_entity.type
_entity.pdbx_description
1 polymer ?
#
loop_
_entity_poly.entity_id
_entity_poly.type
_entity_poly.pdbx_seq_one_letter_code
_entity_poly.pdbx_strand_id
1 'polypeptide(L)'
;MLYRIFSCCTLVAALGLTAPAIAAANTDHKTVTKSSAKKSTAAVSKAKTSKAAKTSKTAKKSKVVSKAVAKSSNKQITSRAIANARKDVSVSRALAMSSTLDNPGVQSVGVLVLNEQNGEIMYEKNADSLTPIASITKLMTAMVTLDAQLPLNELLTISQADVDTLKNTSSRLTIGTTLTRGELLLLALMASENRAAAALARTFPAGQAAFIRKMNEKAQSLGMRNSRFYDSTGLTPNNISTPRELALMVKAAHRYPEIHDFTTSSEYSFISNQSGRSMAFHNTNPLVKEVDWNIGVSKTGFINEAGRCLVMQATINGTPVVIVLLDSSGKYTRIGDAQRVRKWIETTSTSRLRAG
;
A
#
# COMPACT_ATOMS: atom_id res chain seq x y z
N MET A 1 -8.42 44.13 55.30
CA MET A 1 -9.70 44.27 54.58
C MET A 1 -10.08 42.87 54.10
N LEU A 2 -10.61 42.04 54.99
CA LEU A 2 -12.02 41.57 55.03
C LEU A 2 -12.55 41.03 53.68
N TYR A 3 -13.33 39.95 53.56
CA TYR A 3 -13.66 38.71 54.29
C TYR A 3 -14.89 38.10 53.52
N ARG A 4 -15.26 36.84 53.82
CA ARG A 4 -16.48 36.08 53.37
C ARG A 4 -16.31 35.30 52.05
N ILE A 5 -16.48 33.97 51.96
CA ILE A 5 -17.26 32.92 52.71
C ILE A 5 -18.76 32.87 52.40
N PHE A 6 -19.16 31.83 51.67
CA PHE A 6 -20.36 30.96 51.75
C PHE A 6 -20.07 29.79 50.79
N SER A 7 -20.00 28.49 51.12
CA SER A 7 -20.54 27.60 52.17
C SER A 7 -21.96 27.05 51.93
N CYS A 8 -22.01 25.72 51.79
CA CYS A 8 -23.12 24.78 52.02
C CYS A 8 -24.36 24.81 51.10
N CYS A 9 -24.64 23.68 50.43
CA CYS A 9 -25.59 22.70 50.99
C CYS A 9 -25.57 21.35 50.24
N THR A 10 -25.42 20.27 51.00
CA THR A 10 -25.63 18.88 50.56
C THR A 10 -27.11 18.49 50.65
N LEU A 11 -27.59 17.60 49.78
CA LEU A 11 -28.70 16.71 50.13
C LEU A 11 -28.45 15.30 49.59
N VAL A 12 -28.67 14.31 50.44
CA VAL A 12 -28.59 12.87 50.15
C VAL A 12 -30.00 12.30 50.18
N ALA A 13 -30.33 11.45 49.22
CA ALA A 13 -31.44 10.49 49.36
C ALA A 13 -31.13 9.23 48.54
N ALA A 14 -31.22 8.07 49.20
CA ALA A 14 -31.13 6.75 48.58
C ALA A 14 -32.37 5.95 48.96
N LEU A 15 -32.80 5.03 48.08
CA LEU A 15 -33.50 3.75 48.33
C LEU A 15 -34.41 3.37 47.15
N GLY A 16 -34.58 2.06 46.92
CA GLY A 16 -35.70 1.51 46.14
C GLY A 16 -35.33 0.47 45.08
N LEU A 17 -35.34 -0.81 45.44
CA LEU A 17 -35.51 -1.90 44.46
C LEU A 17 -36.94 -1.88 43.91
N THR A 18 -37.12 -2.32 42.66
CA THR A 18 -38.06 -3.41 42.31
C THR A 18 -37.97 -3.75 40.81
N ALA A 19 -38.04 -5.05 40.50
CA ALA A 19 -38.39 -5.56 39.18
C ALA A 19 -39.77 -6.24 39.27
N PRO A 20 -40.51 -6.30 38.16
CA PRO A 20 -41.19 -7.57 37.84
C PRO A 20 -41.04 -7.97 36.37
N ALA A 21 -41.21 -9.27 36.11
CA ALA A 21 -41.24 -9.85 34.78
C ALA A 21 -42.65 -10.36 34.43
N ILE A 22 -43.10 -10.08 33.21
CA ILE A 22 -44.32 -10.59 32.52
C ILE A 22 -44.02 -10.46 31.01
N ALA A 23 -44.49 -11.26 30.05
CA ALA A 23 -44.80 -12.69 29.92
C ALA A 23 -45.00 -12.95 28.39
N ALA A 24 -45.14 -14.20 27.94
CA ALA A 24 -45.11 -14.56 26.51
C ALA A 24 -46.48 -14.86 25.85
N ALA A 25 -46.56 -14.67 24.52
CA ALA A 25 -47.44 -15.36 23.55
C ALA A 25 -46.94 -15.02 22.11
N ASN A 26 -46.62 -15.97 21.21
CA ASN A 26 -47.50 -16.79 20.34
C ASN A 26 -48.30 -15.95 19.30
N THR A 27 -48.45 -16.31 18.01
CA THR A 27 -48.28 -17.59 17.27
C THR A 27 -48.19 -17.38 15.74
N ASP A 28 -47.63 -18.36 15.01
CA ASP A 28 -47.93 -18.86 13.64
C ASP A 28 -48.50 -17.95 12.51
N HIS A 29 -47.94 -18.06 11.29
CA HIS A 29 -48.49 -19.01 10.28
C HIS A 29 -47.70 -19.20 8.95
N LYS A 30 -47.70 -20.45 8.48
CA LYS A 30 -47.77 -20.99 7.10
C LYS A 30 -46.73 -20.66 6.00
N THR A 31 -46.03 -21.74 5.66
CA THR A 31 -45.51 -22.16 4.35
C THR A 31 -46.45 -22.00 3.14
N VAL A 32 -45.88 -21.61 1.97
CA VAL A 32 -46.34 -21.98 0.60
C VAL A 32 -45.11 -22.27 -0.30
N THR A 33 -45.32 -22.93 -1.44
CA THR A 33 -44.40 -23.84 -2.14
C THR A 33 -43.64 -23.34 -3.37
N LYS A 34 -42.55 -24.07 -3.67
CA LYS A 34 -41.81 -24.28 -4.94
C LYS A 34 -42.42 -23.80 -6.28
N SER A 35 -41.55 -23.23 -7.12
CA SER A 35 -41.44 -23.48 -8.58
C SER A 35 -39.99 -23.19 -8.98
N SER A 36 -39.12 -24.10 -9.45
CA SER A 36 -39.15 -25.06 -10.59
C SER A 36 -39.07 -24.42 -11.98
N ALA A 37 -37.88 -23.93 -12.37
CA ALA A 37 -37.59 -23.50 -13.74
C ALA A 37 -36.13 -23.79 -14.16
N LYS A 38 -35.88 -24.94 -14.82
CA LYS A 38 -34.78 -25.08 -15.79
C LYS A 38 -34.92 -26.34 -16.67
N LYS A 39 -35.26 -26.16 -17.94
CA LYS A 39 -35.02 -27.15 -19.00
C LYS A 39 -34.93 -26.46 -20.37
N SER A 40 -33.71 -26.32 -20.88
CA SER A 40 -33.45 -26.04 -22.30
C SER A 40 -32.09 -26.61 -22.68
N THR A 41 -32.09 -27.89 -23.04
CA THR A 41 -31.00 -28.53 -23.77
C THR A 41 -31.17 -28.23 -25.26
N ALA A 42 -30.18 -27.62 -25.90
CA ALA A 42 -30.08 -27.55 -27.34
C ALA A 42 -28.62 -27.71 -27.77
N ALA A 43 -28.26 -28.92 -28.19
CA ALA A 43 -27.03 -29.16 -28.93
C ALA A 43 -27.27 -28.85 -30.41
N VAL A 44 -26.38 -28.11 -31.05
CA VAL A 44 -26.30 -28.03 -32.51
C VAL A 44 -24.89 -28.44 -32.94
N SER A 45 -24.83 -29.10 -34.08
CA SER A 45 -23.78 -30.01 -34.50
C SER A 45 -22.95 -29.50 -35.69
N LYS A 46 -21.90 -30.26 -36.01
CA LYS A 46 -21.13 -30.30 -37.27
C LYS A 46 -20.05 -29.22 -37.46
N ALA A 47 -19.03 -29.42 -38.32
CA ALA A 47 -18.28 -30.63 -38.75
C ALA A 47 -17.22 -30.22 -39.80
N LYS A 48 -16.07 -30.93 -39.85
CA LYS A 48 -15.04 -30.84 -40.93
C LYS A 48 -14.34 -29.44 -40.99
N THR A 49 -13.18 -29.25 -41.61
CA THR A 49 -12.45 -29.97 -42.67
C THR A 49 -10.94 -30.07 -42.41
N SER A 50 -10.28 -30.98 -43.13
CA SER A 50 -8.82 -31.12 -43.20
C SER A 50 -8.28 -30.71 -44.59
N LYS A 51 -6.94 -30.67 -44.70
CA LYS A 51 -6.07 -30.74 -45.90
C LYS A 51 -5.74 -29.47 -46.73
N ALA A 52 -4.42 -29.23 -46.79
CA ALA A 52 -3.60 -28.90 -47.98
C ALA A 52 -3.81 -27.50 -48.64
N ALA A 53 -2.90 -26.97 -49.48
CA ALA A 53 -1.70 -27.56 -50.10
C ALA A 53 -0.54 -26.55 -50.35
N LYS A 54 0.59 -27.14 -50.77
CA LYS A 54 1.89 -26.60 -51.17
C LYS A 54 1.92 -25.43 -52.20
N THR A 55 2.97 -24.62 -52.04
CA THR A 55 3.89 -24.03 -53.06
C THR A 55 3.40 -23.04 -54.13
N SER A 56 4.13 -21.93 -54.20
CA SER A 56 4.68 -21.42 -55.47
C SER A 56 6.19 -21.13 -55.32
N LYS A 57 6.96 -21.32 -56.40
CA LYS A 57 8.37 -20.93 -56.52
C LYS A 57 8.46 -19.81 -57.54
N THR A 58 9.33 -18.83 -57.31
CA THR A 58 9.95 -18.06 -58.39
C THR A 58 11.43 -17.83 -58.05
N ALA A 59 12.31 -17.90 -59.05
CA ALA A 59 13.75 -18.01 -58.85
C ALA A 59 14.55 -17.04 -59.74
N LYS A 60 15.85 -16.93 -59.42
CA LYS A 60 17.01 -16.40 -60.20
C LYS A 60 17.32 -14.92 -59.94
N LYS A 61 18.58 -14.41 -59.97
CA LYS A 61 19.98 -14.91 -60.15
C LYS A 61 20.90 -13.80 -59.55
N SER A 62 22.22 -13.88 -59.28
CA SER A 62 23.26 -14.93 -59.26
C SER A 62 24.59 -14.38 -58.68
N LYS A 63 25.60 -15.25 -58.52
CA LYS A 63 27.06 -14.98 -58.36
C LYS A 63 27.57 -14.52 -56.98
N VAL A 64 28.17 -15.46 -56.26
CA VAL A 64 29.38 -15.21 -55.45
C VAL A 64 30.48 -16.11 -55.99
N VAL A 65 31.68 -15.56 -56.19
CA VAL A 65 32.86 -16.28 -56.69
C VAL A 65 33.60 -16.90 -55.50
N SER A 66 33.96 -18.18 -55.62
CA SER A 66 34.80 -18.86 -54.63
C SER A 66 36.26 -18.41 -54.73
N LYS A 67 36.89 -18.10 -53.60
CA LYS A 67 38.36 -18.01 -53.51
C LYS A 67 38.87 -18.60 -52.19
N ALA A 68 40.02 -19.25 -52.32
CA ALA A 68 40.68 -20.16 -51.38
C ALA A 68 40.59 -19.85 -49.88
N VAL A 69 40.38 -20.91 -49.10
CA VAL A 69 40.63 -20.94 -47.64
C VAL A 69 42.14 -20.96 -47.40
N ALA A 70 42.70 -19.86 -46.89
CA ALA A 70 44.02 -19.86 -46.28
C ALA A 70 43.90 -20.31 -44.82
N LYS A 71 44.64 -21.36 -44.42
CA LYS A 71 44.73 -21.80 -43.02
C LYS A 71 45.47 -20.76 -42.18
N SER A 72 44.74 -19.86 -41.53
CA SER A 72 45.29 -19.12 -40.39
C SER A 72 45.37 -20.06 -39.19
N SER A 73 46.57 -20.25 -38.64
CA SER A 73 46.79 -21.11 -37.48
C SER A 73 46.18 -20.46 -36.24
N ASN A 74 45.23 -21.18 -35.62
CA ASN A 74 44.51 -20.70 -34.43
C ASN A 74 45.41 -20.76 -33.20
N LYS A 75 46.36 -19.83 -33.11
CA LYS A 75 47.38 -19.78 -32.05
C LYS A 75 46.70 -19.33 -30.75
N GLN A 76 46.32 -20.31 -29.93
CA GLN A 76 45.75 -20.07 -28.59
C GLN A 76 46.61 -19.05 -27.83
N ILE A 77 46.03 -17.89 -27.54
CA ILE A 77 46.69 -16.87 -26.73
C ILE A 77 46.80 -17.44 -25.31
N THR A 78 48.03 -17.70 -24.87
CA THR A 78 48.26 -18.29 -23.55
C THR A 78 47.84 -17.32 -22.45
N SER A 79 47.37 -17.83 -21.32
CA SER A 79 47.01 -17.03 -20.14
C SER A 79 48.15 -16.11 -19.68
N ARG A 80 49.41 -16.51 -19.89
CA ARG A 80 50.61 -15.70 -19.65
C ARG A 80 50.75 -14.49 -20.58
N ALA A 81 50.36 -14.61 -21.86
CA ALA A 81 50.36 -13.49 -22.79
C ALA A 81 49.31 -12.43 -22.41
N ILE A 82 48.12 -12.88 -21.98
CA ILE A 82 47.05 -12.00 -21.46
C ILE A 82 47.48 -11.34 -20.13
N ALA A 83 48.16 -12.08 -19.25
CA ALA A 83 48.66 -11.54 -17.98
C ALA A 83 49.76 -10.48 -18.17
N ASN A 84 50.69 -10.69 -19.11
CA ASN A 84 51.75 -9.72 -19.39
C ASN A 84 51.20 -8.44 -20.07
N ALA A 85 50.22 -8.56 -20.96
CA ALA A 85 49.57 -7.39 -21.59
C ALA A 85 48.83 -6.46 -20.60
N ARG A 86 48.63 -6.89 -19.35
CA ARG A 86 48.05 -6.06 -18.27
C ARG A 86 49.07 -5.35 -17.39
N LYS A 87 50.37 -5.67 -17.50
CA LYS A 87 51.40 -5.06 -16.61
C LYS A 87 51.63 -3.59 -16.89
N ASP A 88 51.52 -3.18 -18.15
CA ASP A 88 51.84 -1.81 -18.59
C ASP A 88 50.59 -0.91 -18.67
N VAL A 89 49.41 -1.45 -18.34
CA VAL A 89 48.17 -0.68 -18.23
C VAL A 89 48.03 -0.17 -16.79
N SER A 90 48.73 0.92 -16.49
CA SER A 90 48.42 1.73 -15.31
C SER A 90 47.06 2.39 -15.50
N VAL A 91 46.00 1.67 -15.12
CA VAL A 91 44.70 2.30 -14.88
C VAL A 91 44.88 3.21 -13.67
N SER A 92 45.28 4.45 -13.91
CA SER A 92 45.13 5.55 -12.97
C SER A 92 43.66 5.54 -12.56
N ARG A 93 43.39 4.97 -11.39
CA ARG A 93 42.06 4.97 -10.79
C ARG A 93 41.81 6.39 -10.31
N ALA A 94 41.51 7.27 -11.27
CA ALA A 94 40.90 8.55 -11.02
C ALA A 94 39.73 8.25 -10.09
N LEU A 95 39.85 8.74 -8.86
CA LEU A 95 38.79 8.64 -7.88
C LEU A 95 37.62 9.43 -8.47
N ALA A 96 36.65 8.71 -9.02
CA ALA A 96 35.34 9.23 -9.36
C ALA A 96 34.58 9.52 -8.06
N MET A 97 35.12 10.42 -7.24
CA MET A 97 34.45 11.10 -6.14
C MET A 97 33.56 12.18 -6.76
N SER A 98 32.55 11.74 -7.52
CA SER A 98 31.58 12.62 -8.17
C SER A 98 30.24 11.90 -8.31
N SER A 99 29.15 12.60 -7.96
CA SER A 99 27.72 12.21 -8.02
C SER A 99 27.14 11.22 -6.99
N THR A 100 27.91 10.49 -6.18
CA THR A 100 27.30 9.56 -5.18
C THR A 100 26.70 10.26 -3.94
N LEU A 101 26.94 11.56 -3.75
CA LEU A 101 26.37 12.34 -2.65
C LEU A 101 24.98 12.91 -2.96
N ASP A 102 24.56 12.97 -4.23
CA ASP A 102 23.30 13.61 -4.64
C ASP A 102 22.22 12.62 -5.08
N ASN A 103 22.51 11.32 -5.07
CA ASN A 103 21.59 10.27 -5.50
C ASN A 103 21.61 9.07 -4.53
N PRO A 104 20.49 8.76 -3.84
CA PRO A 104 20.41 7.62 -2.94
C PRO A 104 20.45 6.24 -3.65
N GLY A 105 20.48 6.19 -4.98
CA GLY A 105 20.53 4.94 -5.76
C GLY A 105 19.22 4.16 -5.78
N VAL A 106 18.09 4.86 -5.60
CA VAL A 106 16.75 4.26 -5.53
C VAL A 106 16.25 3.73 -6.87
N GLN A 107 15.58 2.59 -6.82
CA GLN A 107 15.14 1.82 -7.99
C GLN A 107 13.66 2.06 -8.34
N SER A 108 12.84 2.50 -7.37
CA SER A 108 11.46 2.95 -7.58
C SER A 108 11.35 3.99 -8.71
N VAL A 109 10.29 3.92 -9.52
CA VAL A 109 10.10 4.82 -10.67
C VAL A 109 9.69 6.22 -10.23
N GLY A 110 8.72 6.32 -9.30
CA GLY A 110 8.29 7.58 -8.70
C GLY A 110 8.84 7.73 -7.28
N VAL A 111 9.48 8.86 -6.97
CA VAL A 111 10.12 9.11 -5.67
C VAL A 111 9.95 10.55 -5.23
N LEU A 112 9.65 10.74 -3.95
CA LEU A 112 9.87 11.99 -3.23
C LEU A 112 10.49 11.69 -1.86
N VAL A 113 11.53 12.43 -1.49
CA VAL A 113 12.11 12.47 -0.14
C VAL A 113 12.08 13.93 0.31
N LEU A 114 11.39 14.20 1.41
CA LEU A 114 11.05 15.55 1.87
C LEU A 114 11.33 15.67 3.37
N ASN A 115 12.04 16.71 3.78
CA ASN A 115 12.12 17.08 5.19
C ASN A 115 10.77 17.67 5.65
N GLU A 116 10.14 17.03 6.63
CA GLU A 116 8.79 17.37 7.06
C GLU A 116 8.70 18.75 7.73
N GLN A 117 9.75 19.17 8.47
CA GLN A 117 9.79 20.40 9.26
C GLN A 117 9.80 21.66 8.37
N ASN A 118 10.74 21.73 7.42
CA ASN A 118 10.97 22.92 6.59
C ASN A 118 10.35 22.81 5.18
N GLY A 119 9.92 21.62 4.75
CA GLY A 119 9.41 21.38 3.40
C GLY A 119 10.48 21.29 2.32
N GLU A 120 11.76 21.15 2.68
CA GLU A 120 12.88 20.96 1.76
C GLU A 120 12.74 19.61 1.04
N ILE A 121 12.69 19.64 -0.29
CA ILE A 121 12.76 18.44 -1.12
C ILE A 121 14.23 18.02 -1.17
N MET A 122 14.52 16.91 -0.50
CA MET A 122 15.87 16.36 -0.41
C MET A 122 16.24 15.59 -1.68
N TYR A 123 15.27 14.83 -2.23
CA TYR A 123 15.43 14.09 -3.49
C TYR A 123 14.07 13.90 -4.16
N GLU A 124 14.01 14.04 -5.48
CA GLU A 124 12.81 13.73 -6.26
C GLU A 124 13.13 13.07 -7.60
N LYS A 125 12.23 12.20 -8.06
CA LYS A 125 12.31 11.48 -9.34
C LYS A 125 10.88 11.22 -9.79
N ASN A 126 10.48 11.75 -10.95
CA ASN A 126 9.10 11.60 -11.47
C ASN A 126 8.03 12.00 -10.43
N ALA A 127 8.29 13.04 -9.62
CA ALA A 127 7.47 13.36 -8.45
C ALA A 127 6.06 13.88 -8.77
N ASP A 128 5.82 14.32 -10.00
CA ASP A 128 4.53 14.76 -10.51
C ASP A 128 3.89 13.75 -11.49
N SER A 129 4.50 12.56 -11.68
CA SER A 129 3.91 11.50 -12.48
C SER A 129 2.68 10.91 -11.79
N LEU A 130 1.54 10.94 -12.48
CA LEU A 130 0.27 10.44 -12.01
C LEU A 130 0.18 8.93 -12.24
N THR A 131 0.19 8.13 -11.17
CA THR A 131 0.20 6.66 -11.24
C THR A 131 -0.86 6.04 -10.32
N PRO A 132 -1.30 4.80 -10.59
CA PRO A 132 -2.05 4.01 -9.61
C PRO A 132 -1.26 3.86 -8.31
N ILE A 133 -1.93 4.00 -7.16
CA ILE A 133 -1.25 3.99 -5.84
C ILE A 133 -1.54 2.76 -4.98
N ALA A 134 -2.35 1.82 -5.48
CA ALA A 134 -2.77 0.63 -4.75
C ALA A 134 -3.25 0.96 -3.31
N SER A 135 -2.97 0.07 -2.35
CA SER A 135 -3.37 0.22 -0.94
C SER A 135 -2.74 1.38 -0.16
N ILE A 136 -1.92 2.24 -0.77
CA ILE A 136 -1.58 3.55 -0.18
C ILE A 136 -2.86 4.38 0.03
N THR A 137 -3.88 4.16 -0.81
CA THR A 137 -5.28 4.58 -0.63
C THR A 137 -5.78 4.50 0.82
N LYS A 138 -5.41 3.45 1.57
CA LYS A 138 -5.99 3.19 2.88
C LYS A 138 -5.63 4.23 3.95
N LEU A 139 -4.61 5.08 3.73
CA LEU A 139 -4.37 6.27 4.56
C LEU A 139 -5.50 7.31 4.41
N MET A 140 -5.98 7.54 3.18
CA MET A 140 -7.13 8.42 2.94
C MET A 140 -8.41 7.83 3.56
N THR A 141 -8.61 6.52 3.44
CA THR A 141 -9.71 5.77 4.09
C THR A 141 -9.68 5.95 5.62
N ALA A 142 -8.51 5.87 6.24
CA ALA A 142 -8.37 6.07 7.68
C ALA A 142 -8.70 7.51 8.09
N MET A 143 -8.10 8.52 7.42
CA MET A 143 -8.39 9.93 7.71
C MET A 143 -9.89 10.25 7.59
N VAL A 144 -10.57 9.82 6.51
CA VAL A 144 -12.02 10.05 6.35
C VAL A 144 -12.86 9.36 7.41
N THR A 145 -12.43 8.18 7.88
CA THR A 145 -13.14 7.46 8.96
C THR A 145 -13.00 8.19 10.30
N LEU A 146 -11.80 8.69 10.62
CA LEU A 146 -11.50 9.40 11.85
C LEU A 146 -12.09 10.82 11.87
N ASP A 147 -12.04 11.54 10.74
CA ASP A 147 -12.65 12.86 10.55
C ASP A 147 -14.17 12.86 10.81
N ALA A 148 -14.83 11.72 10.61
CA ALA A 148 -16.26 11.56 10.88
C ALA A 148 -16.59 11.28 12.35
N GLN A 149 -15.59 11.12 13.22
CA GLN A 149 -15.72 10.98 14.68
C GLN A 149 -16.70 9.88 15.12
N LEU A 150 -16.80 8.80 14.32
CA LEU A 150 -17.65 7.65 14.62
C LEU A 150 -17.04 6.81 15.76
N PRO A 151 -17.85 6.18 16.63
CA PRO A 151 -17.33 5.43 17.77
C PRO A 151 -16.42 4.28 17.32
N LEU A 152 -15.15 4.30 17.78
CA LEU A 152 -14.18 3.27 17.42
C LEU A 152 -14.52 1.88 17.97
N ASN A 153 -15.33 1.81 19.03
CA ASN A 153 -15.83 0.58 19.63
C ASN A 153 -17.12 0.04 18.97
N GLU A 154 -17.67 0.72 17.96
CA GLU A 154 -18.84 0.23 17.21
C GLU A 154 -18.52 -1.09 16.50
N LEU A 155 -19.36 -2.12 16.70
CA LEU A 155 -19.17 -3.44 16.10
C LEU A 155 -19.66 -3.46 14.64
N LEU A 156 -18.74 -3.77 13.73
CA LEU A 156 -18.96 -3.82 12.29
C LEU A 156 -18.74 -5.26 11.78
N THR A 157 -19.74 -5.79 11.07
CA THR A 157 -19.70 -7.14 10.50
C THR A 157 -19.31 -7.12 9.04
N ILE A 158 -18.31 -7.94 8.68
CA ILE A 158 -17.90 -8.20 7.30
C ILE A 158 -19.03 -8.92 6.55
N SER A 159 -19.40 -8.39 5.41
CA SER A 159 -20.53 -8.80 4.59
C SER A 159 -20.08 -9.33 3.22
N GLN A 160 -21.02 -9.91 2.46
CA GLN A 160 -20.78 -10.29 1.07
C GLN A 160 -20.38 -9.11 0.16
N ALA A 161 -20.80 -7.88 0.49
CA ALA A 161 -20.49 -6.67 -0.27
C ALA A 161 -19.04 -6.18 -0.06
N ASP A 162 -18.35 -6.67 0.98
CA ASP A 162 -16.94 -6.31 1.24
C ASP A 162 -15.95 -7.22 0.51
N VAL A 163 -16.46 -8.26 -0.19
CA VAL A 163 -15.64 -9.20 -0.96
C VAL A 163 -15.20 -8.55 -2.26
N ASP A 164 -13.89 -8.53 -2.49
CA ASP A 164 -13.29 -8.12 -3.75
C ASP A 164 -13.70 -9.04 -4.91
N THR A 165 -14.44 -8.46 -5.87
CA THR A 165 -14.84 -9.08 -7.14
C THR A 165 -14.09 -8.52 -8.35
N LEU A 166 -13.22 -7.52 -8.16
CA LEU A 166 -12.46 -6.84 -9.21
C LEU A 166 -11.10 -7.51 -9.46
N LYS A 167 -10.37 -7.80 -8.38
CA LYS A 167 -9.03 -8.43 -8.42
C LYS A 167 -9.04 -9.84 -7.83
N ASN A 168 -10.15 -10.29 -7.25
CA ASN A 168 -10.32 -11.59 -6.61
C ASN A 168 -9.26 -11.87 -5.51
N THR A 169 -8.88 -10.83 -4.76
CA THR A 169 -7.93 -10.94 -3.65
C THR A 169 -8.48 -11.79 -2.51
N SER A 170 -7.62 -12.61 -1.92
CA SER A 170 -7.93 -13.36 -0.71
C SER A 170 -7.93 -12.44 0.52
N SER A 171 -8.67 -12.84 1.55
CA SER A 171 -8.67 -12.18 2.87
C SER A 171 -8.92 -13.24 3.93
N ARG A 172 -8.29 -13.06 5.10
CA ARG A 172 -8.50 -13.92 6.27
C ARG A 172 -9.74 -13.54 7.07
N LEU A 173 -10.26 -12.33 6.88
CA LEU A 173 -11.54 -11.91 7.43
C LEU A 173 -12.67 -12.58 6.62
N THR A 174 -13.36 -13.54 7.22
CA THR A 174 -14.50 -14.23 6.61
C THR A 174 -15.77 -13.37 6.65
N ILE A 175 -16.74 -13.66 5.79
CA ILE A 175 -18.09 -13.09 5.91
C ILE A 175 -18.66 -13.50 7.27
N GLY A 176 -19.35 -12.59 7.95
CA GLY A 176 -19.85 -12.76 9.31
C GLY A 176 -18.83 -12.45 10.41
N THR A 177 -17.54 -12.25 10.08
CA THR A 177 -16.57 -11.78 11.07
C THR A 177 -16.95 -10.40 11.57
N THR A 178 -17.07 -10.24 12.88
CA THR A 178 -17.45 -8.98 13.54
C THR A 178 -16.27 -8.47 14.34
N LEU A 179 -15.92 -7.21 14.12
CA LEU A 179 -14.81 -6.51 14.78
C LEU A 179 -15.25 -5.07 15.06
N THR A 180 -14.60 -4.41 16.02
CA THR A 180 -14.80 -2.98 16.25
C THR A 180 -14.29 -2.15 15.06
N ARG A 181 -14.83 -0.93 14.89
CA ARG A 181 -14.37 0.04 13.89
C ARG A 181 -12.86 0.34 14.01
N GLY A 182 -12.34 0.39 15.23
CA GLY A 182 -10.90 0.52 15.52
C GLY A 182 -10.08 -0.68 15.03
N GLU A 183 -10.52 -1.90 15.30
CA GLU A 183 -9.85 -3.13 14.80
C GLU A 183 -9.88 -3.22 13.26
N LEU A 184 -10.95 -2.78 12.61
CA LEU A 184 -10.99 -2.70 11.14
C LEU A 184 -10.02 -1.63 10.60
N LEU A 185 -9.89 -0.48 11.26
CA LEU A 185 -8.87 0.52 10.89
C LEU A 185 -7.45 -0.03 11.06
N LEU A 186 -7.17 -0.68 12.19
CA LEU A 186 -5.90 -1.36 12.45
C LEU A 186 -5.54 -2.37 11.37
N LEU A 187 -6.46 -3.29 11.04
CA LEU A 187 -6.22 -4.31 10.02
C LEU A 187 -6.10 -3.73 8.60
N ALA A 188 -6.84 -2.67 8.29
CA ALA A 188 -6.73 -1.95 7.01
C ALA A 188 -5.37 -1.24 6.86
N LEU A 189 -4.81 -0.69 7.93
CA LEU A 189 -3.54 0.03 7.91
C LEU A 189 -2.34 -0.92 8.00
N MET A 190 -2.22 -1.66 9.11
CA MET A 190 -1.13 -2.60 9.40
C MET A 190 -1.03 -3.71 8.34
N ALA A 191 -2.07 -4.53 8.24
CA ALA A 191 -2.10 -5.74 7.42
C ALA A 191 -2.58 -5.49 5.98
N SER A 192 -2.98 -4.25 5.66
CA SER A 192 -3.51 -3.87 4.35
C SER A 192 -4.82 -4.57 3.95
N GLU A 193 -5.60 -5.08 4.91
CA GLU A 193 -6.78 -5.91 4.66
C GLU A 193 -7.87 -5.16 3.85
N ASN A 194 -8.25 -5.74 2.72
CA ASN A 194 -9.20 -5.13 1.79
C ASN A 194 -10.63 -5.12 2.34
N ARG A 195 -11.08 -6.24 2.94
CA ARG A 195 -12.45 -6.36 3.47
C ARG A 195 -12.72 -5.40 4.64
N ALA A 196 -11.70 -5.14 5.46
CA ALA A 196 -11.79 -4.14 6.53
C ALA A 196 -12.00 -2.72 5.96
N ALA A 197 -11.17 -2.31 4.99
CA ALA A 197 -11.30 -1.01 4.33
C ALA A 197 -12.61 -0.86 3.51
N ALA A 198 -13.12 -1.94 2.92
CA ALA A 198 -14.43 -1.96 2.26
C ALA A 198 -15.57 -1.81 3.27
N ALA A 199 -15.54 -2.56 4.38
CA ALA A 199 -16.55 -2.49 5.43
C ALA A 199 -16.63 -1.11 6.09
N LEU A 200 -15.49 -0.47 6.35
CA LEU A 200 -15.43 0.92 6.85
C LEU A 200 -16.16 1.90 5.91
N ALA A 201 -15.95 1.80 4.60
CA ALA A 201 -16.61 2.65 3.62
C ALA A 201 -18.11 2.32 3.44
N ARG A 202 -18.47 1.03 3.44
CA ARG A 202 -19.86 0.57 3.33
C ARG A 202 -20.71 0.99 4.53
N THR A 203 -20.15 0.92 5.74
CA THR A 203 -20.83 1.25 7.01
C THR A 203 -20.73 2.73 7.39
N PHE A 204 -20.17 3.57 6.52
CA PHE A 204 -20.17 5.01 6.69
C PHE A 204 -21.60 5.59 6.60
N PRO A 205 -21.95 6.66 7.34
CA PRO A 205 -23.21 7.37 7.16
C PRO A 205 -23.42 7.82 5.71
N ALA A 206 -24.63 7.59 5.16
CA ALA A 206 -24.95 7.74 3.73
C ALA A 206 -24.13 6.83 2.76
N GLY A 207 -23.45 5.81 3.28
CA GLY A 207 -22.88 4.68 2.55
C GLY A 207 -21.61 4.97 1.74
N GLN A 208 -21.15 3.93 1.03
CA GLN A 208 -19.88 3.95 0.28
C GLN A 208 -19.78 5.12 -0.72
N ALA A 209 -20.85 5.48 -1.40
CA ALA A 209 -20.83 6.61 -2.34
C ALA A 209 -20.55 7.95 -1.63
N ALA A 210 -21.03 8.14 -0.40
CA ALA A 210 -20.69 9.31 0.42
C ALA A 210 -19.24 9.24 0.92
N PHE A 211 -18.76 8.06 1.32
CA PHE A 211 -17.38 7.84 1.72
C PHE A 211 -16.38 8.23 0.62
N ILE A 212 -16.59 7.76 -0.63
CA ILE A 212 -15.71 8.09 -1.76
C ILE A 212 -15.76 9.59 -2.10
N ARG A 213 -16.91 10.27 -1.96
CA ARG A 213 -16.96 11.74 -2.06
C ARG A 213 -16.09 12.40 -0.99
N LYS A 214 -16.21 11.98 0.28
CA LYS A 214 -15.39 12.49 1.39
C LYS A 214 -13.88 12.27 1.18
N MET A 215 -13.47 11.15 0.59
CA MET A 215 -12.06 10.92 0.21
C MET A 215 -11.55 11.96 -0.80
N ASN A 216 -12.35 12.31 -1.80
CA ASN A 216 -11.97 13.31 -2.81
C ASN A 216 -12.08 14.76 -2.28
N GLU A 217 -13.07 15.06 -1.42
CA GLU A 217 -13.16 16.34 -0.69
C GLU A 217 -11.93 16.55 0.21
N LYS A 218 -11.53 15.51 0.97
CA LYS A 218 -10.31 15.54 1.80
C LYS A 218 -9.06 15.74 0.93
N ALA A 219 -8.93 15.02 -0.19
CA ALA A 219 -7.83 15.21 -1.14
C ALA A 219 -7.71 16.68 -1.61
N GLN A 220 -8.84 17.31 -1.98
CA GLN A 220 -8.86 18.73 -2.36
C GLN A 220 -8.46 19.65 -1.21
N SER A 221 -8.94 19.41 0.02
CA SER A 221 -8.56 20.20 1.20
C SER A 221 -7.07 20.09 1.56
N LEU A 222 -6.42 18.98 1.20
CA LEU A 222 -4.97 18.76 1.37
C LEU A 222 -4.15 19.34 0.20
N GLY A 223 -4.78 19.94 -0.80
CA GLY A 223 -4.11 20.46 -2.00
C GLY A 223 -3.75 19.38 -3.04
N MET A 224 -4.24 18.15 -2.89
CA MET A 224 -3.99 17.02 -3.79
C MET A 224 -4.89 17.12 -5.05
N ARG A 225 -4.60 18.11 -5.91
CA ARG A 225 -5.44 18.51 -7.05
C ARG A 225 -5.51 17.48 -8.18
N ASN A 226 -4.47 16.67 -8.34
CA ASN A 226 -4.36 15.64 -9.39
C ASN A 226 -4.88 14.28 -8.91
N SER A 227 -4.85 14.02 -7.60
CA SER A 227 -5.27 12.76 -6.99
C SER A 227 -6.76 12.50 -7.12
N ARG A 228 -7.13 11.25 -7.38
CA ARG A 228 -8.54 10.79 -7.46
C ARG A 228 -8.71 9.45 -6.78
N PHE A 229 -9.79 9.32 -6.02
CA PHE A 229 -10.18 8.09 -5.31
C PHE A 229 -11.52 7.57 -5.85
N TYR A 230 -11.57 6.29 -6.21
CA TYR A 230 -12.75 5.59 -6.73
C TYR A 230 -13.19 4.45 -5.80
N ASP A 231 -12.26 3.85 -5.03
CA ASP A 231 -12.57 2.91 -3.96
C ASP A 231 -11.74 3.19 -2.68
N SER A 232 -12.12 2.58 -1.55
CA SER A 232 -11.48 2.75 -0.23
C SER A 232 -10.30 1.80 0.04
N THR A 233 -9.97 0.91 -0.91
CA THR A 233 -9.07 -0.23 -0.73
C THR A 233 -7.77 -0.08 -1.52
N GLY A 234 -7.80 0.62 -2.66
CA GLY A 234 -6.75 0.66 -3.66
C GLY A 234 -6.70 -0.56 -4.57
N LEU A 235 -7.83 -1.20 -4.87
CA LEU A 235 -7.90 -2.35 -5.77
C LEU A 235 -8.14 -1.93 -7.22
N THR A 236 -8.91 -0.85 -7.43
CA THR A 236 -9.02 -0.21 -8.74
C THR A 236 -7.74 0.54 -9.10
N PRO A 237 -7.21 0.41 -10.34
CA PRO A 237 -6.09 1.21 -10.81
C PRO A 237 -6.46 2.69 -10.98
N ASN A 238 -7.75 3.03 -10.94
CA ASN A 238 -8.23 4.42 -11.03
C ASN A 238 -7.96 5.23 -9.76
N ASN A 239 -7.58 4.59 -8.64
CA ASN A 239 -7.05 5.29 -7.48
C ASN A 239 -5.62 5.77 -7.80
N ILE A 240 -5.51 7.05 -8.11
CA ILE A 240 -4.28 7.68 -8.65
C ILE A 240 -3.84 8.88 -7.82
N SER A 241 -2.54 9.13 -7.79
CA SER A 241 -1.89 10.28 -7.17
C SER A 241 -0.48 10.47 -7.76
N THR A 242 0.22 11.53 -7.36
CA THR A 242 1.64 11.75 -7.66
C THR A 242 2.47 11.58 -6.39
N PRO A 243 3.78 11.25 -6.47
CA PRO A 243 4.63 11.24 -5.28
C PRO A 243 4.58 12.53 -4.45
N ARG A 244 4.50 13.70 -5.10
CA ARG A 244 4.38 15.01 -4.45
C ARG A 244 3.09 15.15 -3.64
N GLU A 245 1.96 14.72 -4.20
CA GLU A 245 0.67 14.78 -3.51
C GLU A 245 0.54 13.71 -2.40
N LEU A 246 1.13 12.53 -2.58
CA LEU A 246 1.20 11.52 -1.53
C LEU A 246 2.00 12.01 -0.31
N ALA A 247 3.03 12.83 -0.49
CA ALA A 247 3.75 13.41 0.64
C ALA A 247 2.86 14.35 1.48
N LEU A 248 1.97 15.12 0.84
CA LEU A 248 0.94 15.91 1.55
C LEU A 248 0.00 14.99 2.35
N MET A 249 -0.42 13.86 1.76
CA MET A 249 -1.25 12.87 2.43
C MET A 249 -0.56 12.23 3.64
N VAL A 250 0.74 11.91 3.54
CA VAL A 250 1.54 11.37 4.66
C VAL A 250 1.68 12.40 5.78
N LYS A 251 2.03 13.65 5.46
CA LYS A 251 2.12 14.74 6.45
C LYS A 251 0.78 14.99 7.16
N ALA A 252 -0.34 14.86 6.45
CA ALA A 252 -1.67 14.97 7.04
C ALA A 252 -1.98 13.77 7.95
N ALA A 253 -1.75 12.54 7.47
CA ALA A 253 -2.01 11.30 8.19
C ALA A 253 -1.18 11.17 9.48
N HIS A 254 0.04 11.72 9.51
CA HIS A 254 0.91 11.76 10.69
C HIS A 254 0.36 12.58 11.86
N ARG A 255 -0.67 13.42 11.64
CA ARG A 255 -1.32 14.21 12.70
C ARG A 255 -2.41 13.45 13.45
N TYR A 256 -2.70 12.20 13.09
CA TYR A 256 -3.69 11.34 13.73
C TYR A 256 -2.98 10.28 14.58
N PRO A 257 -3.08 10.32 15.92
CA PRO A 257 -2.47 9.33 16.80
C PRO A 257 -2.89 7.89 16.45
N GLU A 258 -4.15 7.67 16.09
CA GLU A 258 -4.64 6.36 15.70
C GLU A 258 -4.00 5.85 14.40
N ILE A 259 -3.67 6.73 13.45
CA ILE A 259 -2.94 6.32 12.23
C ILE A 259 -1.48 6.01 12.54
N HIS A 260 -0.85 6.73 13.48
CA HIS A 260 0.46 6.34 14.01
C HIS A 260 0.39 4.93 14.57
N ASP A 261 -0.37 4.74 15.65
CA ASP A 261 -0.49 3.47 16.38
C ASP A 261 -0.84 2.28 15.46
N PHE A 262 -1.79 2.47 14.54
CA PHE A 262 -2.24 1.42 13.65
C PHE A 262 -1.27 1.13 12.49
N THR A 263 -0.45 2.09 12.06
CA THR A 263 0.57 1.82 11.01
C THR A 263 1.91 1.36 11.57
N THR A 264 2.17 1.58 12.87
CA THR A 264 3.36 1.12 13.60
C THR A 264 3.10 -0.13 14.46
N SER A 265 1.85 -0.54 14.63
CA SER A 265 1.52 -1.87 15.16
C SER A 265 2.21 -2.96 14.35
N SER A 266 2.97 -3.82 15.01
CA SER A 266 3.79 -4.84 14.34
C SER A 266 3.00 -6.11 14.00
N GLU A 267 2.03 -6.44 14.84
CA GLU A 267 1.04 -7.51 14.69
C GLU A 267 -0.17 -7.30 15.59
N TYR A 268 -1.25 -8.03 15.30
CA TYR A 268 -2.48 -8.05 16.07
C TYR A 268 -3.17 -9.40 15.90
N SER A 269 -3.84 -9.91 16.94
CA SER A 269 -4.58 -11.17 16.85
C SER A 269 -5.87 -11.15 17.65
N PHE A 270 -6.87 -11.90 17.19
CA PHE A 270 -8.18 -12.03 17.82
C PHE A 270 -8.78 -13.42 17.61
N ILE A 271 -9.74 -13.82 18.44
CA ILE A 271 -10.50 -15.06 18.25
C ILE A 271 -11.69 -14.76 17.32
N SER A 272 -11.76 -15.42 16.16
CA SER A 272 -12.85 -15.20 15.21
C SER A 272 -14.18 -15.76 15.72
N ASN A 273 -15.18 -14.89 15.82
CA ASN A 273 -16.57 -15.24 16.15
C ASN A 273 -17.20 -16.23 15.17
N GLN A 274 -16.65 -16.37 13.95
CA GLN A 274 -17.14 -17.30 12.93
C GLN A 274 -16.52 -18.70 13.00
N SER A 275 -15.28 -18.82 13.50
CA SER A 275 -14.50 -20.06 13.39
C SER A 275 -13.94 -20.60 14.71
N GLY A 276 -14.10 -19.85 15.81
CA GLY A 276 -13.55 -20.17 17.14
C GLY A 276 -12.02 -20.17 17.21
N ARG A 277 -11.33 -19.80 16.12
CA ARG A 277 -9.87 -19.90 15.99
C ARG A 277 -9.21 -18.53 16.13
N SER A 278 -8.01 -18.52 16.70
CA SER A 278 -7.14 -17.34 16.72
C SER A 278 -6.70 -16.99 15.29
N MET A 279 -6.83 -15.72 14.94
CA MET A 279 -6.44 -15.14 13.66
C MET A 279 -5.39 -14.06 13.91
N ALA A 280 -4.15 -14.30 13.47
CA ALA A 280 -3.04 -13.37 13.60
C ALA A 280 -2.78 -12.60 12.30
N PHE A 281 -2.53 -11.31 12.40
CA PHE A 281 -2.21 -10.39 11.32
C PHE A 281 -0.90 -9.68 11.63
N HIS A 282 -0.08 -9.40 10.61
CA HIS A 282 1.24 -8.77 10.78
C HIS A 282 1.35 -7.55 9.86
N ASN A 283 2.22 -6.61 10.22
CA ASN A 283 2.46 -5.42 9.42
C ASN A 283 3.05 -5.77 8.04
N THR A 284 2.53 -5.13 7.00
CA THR A 284 3.01 -5.28 5.62
C THR A 284 4.34 -4.55 5.34
N ASN A 285 4.74 -3.64 6.23
CA ASN A 285 6.05 -3.01 6.24
C ASN A 285 6.95 -3.70 7.28
N PRO A 286 7.97 -4.48 6.87
CA PRO A 286 8.86 -5.15 7.82
C PRO A 286 9.70 -4.17 8.66
N LEU A 287 9.95 -2.95 8.16
CA LEU A 287 10.75 -1.93 8.86
C LEU A 287 10.16 -1.52 10.22
N VAL A 288 8.87 -1.76 10.43
CA VAL A 288 8.16 -1.53 11.70
C VAL A 288 8.66 -2.45 12.83
N LYS A 289 9.29 -3.58 12.50
CA LYS A 289 9.89 -4.50 13.50
C LYS A 289 11.38 -4.22 13.76
N GLU A 290 12.00 -3.29 13.03
CA GLU A 290 13.43 -3.00 13.11
C GLU A 290 13.70 -1.90 14.16
N VAL A 291 14.47 -2.21 15.21
CA VAL A 291 14.69 -1.32 16.37
C VAL A 291 15.27 0.04 15.96
N ASP A 292 16.09 0.07 14.91
CA ASP A 292 16.74 1.30 14.44
C ASP A 292 15.78 2.27 13.71
N TRP A 293 14.51 1.89 13.45
CA TRP A 293 13.57 2.67 12.66
C TRP A 293 12.50 3.36 13.53
N ASN A 294 12.66 4.68 13.74
CA ASN A 294 11.61 5.52 14.30
C ASN A 294 10.62 5.94 13.20
N ILE A 295 9.52 5.20 13.04
CA ILE A 295 8.49 5.44 12.01
C ILE A 295 7.29 6.15 12.64
N GLY A 296 6.91 7.32 12.12
CA GLY A 296 5.70 8.03 12.52
C GLY A 296 4.45 7.51 11.80
N VAL A 297 4.54 7.22 10.49
CA VAL A 297 3.46 6.59 9.70
C VAL A 297 4.07 5.69 8.64
N SER A 298 3.44 4.56 8.31
CA SER A 298 3.78 3.87 7.06
C SER A 298 2.61 3.16 6.38
N LYS A 299 2.65 3.05 5.05
CA LYS A 299 1.72 2.19 4.29
C LYS A 299 2.41 1.60 3.09
N THR A 300 2.18 0.30 2.85
CA THR A 300 2.56 -0.38 1.60
C THR A 300 1.35 -0.55 0.67
N GLY A 301 1.62 -0.73 -0.62
CA GLY A 301 0.61 -1.07 -1.63
C GLY A 301 1.19 -1.94 -2.74
N PHE A 302 0.34 -2.78 -3.34
CA PHE A 302 0.64 -3.52 -4.57
C PHE A 302 -0.65 -3.86 -5.31
N ILE A 303 -0.69 -3.48 -6.59
CA ILE A 303 -1.47 -4.14 -7.66
C ILE A 303 -0.55 -4.17 -8.88
N ASN A 304 -0.86 -4.99 -9.89
CA ASN A 304 0.01 -5.12 -11.08
C ASN A 304 0.23 -3.77 -11.79
N GLU A 305 -0.78 -2.90 -11.80
CA GLU A 305 -0.76 -1.59 -12.45
C GLU A 305 -0.05 -0.48 -11.66
N ALA A 306 0.23 -0.68 -10.37
CA ALA A 306 0.89 0.30 -9.49
C ALA A 306 2.36 -0.05 -9.18
N GLY A 307 2.80 -1.25 -9.60
CA GLY A 307 3.98 -1.90 -9.03
C GLY A 307 3.89 -1.98 -7.49
N ARG A 308 5.05 -2.05 -6.82
CA ARG A 308 5.09 -2.08 -5.35
C ARG A 308 5.39 -0.71 -4.77
N CYS A 309 4.43 -0.17 -4.01
CA CYS A 309 4.47 1.14 -3.39
C CYS A 309 4.79 1.06 -1.88
N LEU A 310 5.51 2.06 -1.37
CA LEU A 310 5.69 2.36 0.04
C LEU A 310 5.60 3.88 0.22
N VAL A 311 4.85 4.32 1.22
CA VAL A 311 4.98 5.67 1.77
C VAL A 311 5.25 5.57 3.26
N MET A 312 6.07 6.46 3.79
CA MET A 312 6.33 6.54 5.22
C MET A 312 6.76 7.93 5.67
N GLN A 313 6.48 8.24 6.93
CA GLN A 313 7.18 9.25 7.70
C GLN A 313 8.12 8.50 8.66
N ALA A 314 9.37 8.91 8.75
CA ALA A 314 10.31 8.40 9.74
C ALA A 314 11.31 9.46 10.18
N THR A 315 11.75 9.40 11.44
CA THR A 315 12.84 10.25 11.94
C THR A 315 14.19 9.61 11.65
N ILE A 316 15.01 10.27 10.83
CA ILE A 316 16.33 9.81 10.38
C ILE A 316 17.35 10.85 10.82
N ASN A 317 18.30 10.46 11.68
CA ASN A 317 19.32 11.34 12.25
C ASN A 317 18.74 12.64 12.85
N GLY A 318 17.64 12.53 13.61
CA GLY A 318 16.93 13.66 14.22
C GLY A 318 16.00 14.45 13.27
N THR A 319 16.10 14.25 11.96
CA THR A 319 15.24 14.91 10.97
C THR A 319 14.00 14.06 10.68
N PRO A 320 12.76 14.59 10.80
CA PRO A 320 11.56 13.90 10.34
C PRO A 320 11.48 13.98 8.81
N VAL A 321 11.44 12.83 8.15
CA VAL A 321 11.52 12.70 6.70
C VAL A 321 10.30 11.95 6.18
N VAL A 322 9.63 12.51 5.18
CA VAL A 322 8.60 11.84 4.39
C VAL A 322 9.26 11.22 3.16
N ILE A 323 9.05 9.91 3.00
CA ILE A 323 9.59 9.09 1.92
C ILE A 323 8.42 8.49 1.15
N VAL A 324 8.36 8.74 -0.15
CA VAL A 324 7.39 8.18 -1.09
C VAL A 324 8.14 7.41 -2.16
N LEU A 325 7.76 6.14 -2.37
CA LEU A 325 8.40 5.20 -3.30
C LEU A 325 7.30 4.45 -4.07
N LEU A 326 7.11 4.79 -5.34
CA LEU A 326 6.09 4.22 -6.23
C LEU A 326 6.71 3.39 -7.34
N ASP A 327 5.96 2.37 -7.77
CA ASP A 327 6.35 1.42 -8.81
C ASP A 327 7.79 0.90 -8.65
N SER A 328 8.04 0.19 -7.53
CA SER A 328 9.27 -0.59 -7.36
C SER A 328 9.11 -2.00 -7.94
N SER A 329 10.08 -2.43 -8.74
CA SER A 329 10.14 -3.78 -9.32
C SER A 329 10.73 -4.77 -8.32
N GLY A 330 10.13 -5.96 -8.16
CA GLY A 330 10.62 -7.00 -7.23
C GLY A 330 10.16 -6.85 -5.76
N LYS A 331 10.12 -7.97 -5.02
CA LYS A 331 9.37 -8.10 -3.74
C LYS A 331 9.81 -7.12 -2.64
N TYR A 332 11.11 -6.85 -2.53
CA TYR A 332 11.72 -6.11 -1.42
C TYR A 332 12.30 -4.74 -1.81
N THR A 333 12.17 -4.33 -3.08
CA THR A 333 12.92 -3.18 -3.61
C THR A 333 12.59 -1.86 -2.94
N ARG A 334 11.31 -1.53 -2.70
CA ARG A 334 10.92 -0.37 -1.88
C ARG A 334 11.48 -0.38 -0.44
N ILE A 335 11.71 -1.55 0.14
CA ILE A 335 12.29 -1.68 1.50
C ILE A 335 13.79 -1.36 1.44
N GLY A 336 14.49 -1.92 0.44
CA GLY A 336 15.89 -1.57 0.16
C GLY A 336 16.07 -0.11 -0.29
N ASP A 337 15.08 0.49 -0.95
CA ASP A 337 15.07 1.91 -1.32
C ASP A 337 14.92 2.79 -0.07
N ALA A 338 14.04 2.46 0.87
CA ALA A 338 13.94 3.17 2.15
C ALA A 338 15.25 3.10 2.96
N GLN A 339 15.89 1.92 3.02
CA GLN A 339 17.22 1.75 3.62
C GLN A 339 18.31 2.55 2.89
N ARG A 340 18.27 2.62 1.55
CA ARG A 340 19.16 3.45 0.72
C ARG A 340 19.01 4.94 1.02
N VAL A 341 17.77 5.44 1.06
CA VAL A 341 17.44 6.83 1.41
C VAL A 341 17.95 7.16 2.81
N ARG A 342 17.67 6.31 3.80
CA ARG A 342 18.18 6.47 5.17
C ARG A 342 19.71 6.59 5.21
N LYS A 343 20.41 5.60 4.66
CA LYS A 343 21.88 5.58 4.64
C LYS A 343 22.45 6.83 3.95
N TRP A 344 21.85 7.24 2.84
CA TRP A 344 22.25 8.43 2.10
C TRP A 344 22.12 9.71 2.94
N ILE A 345 21.01 9.89 3.65
CA ILE A 345 20.80 11.02 4.58
C ILE A 345 21.84 11.01 5.70
N GLU A 346 22.04 9.86 6.36
CA GLU A 346 23.04 9.69 7.43
C GLU A 346 24.47 10.04 6.96
N THR A 347 24.86 9.59 5.75
CA THR A 347 26.18 9.92 5.18
C THR A 347 26.31 11.40 4.79
N THR A 348 25.27 12.00 4.21
CA THR A 348 25.30 13.39 3.72
C THR A 348 25.31 14.38 4.88
N SER A 349 24.59 14.10 5.97
CA SER A 349 24.68 14.88 7.21
C SER A 349 26.09 14.83 7.80
N THR A 350 26.70 13.63 7.83
CA THR A 350 28.06 13.44 8.34
C THR A 350 29.12 14.19 7.51
N SER A 351 28.97 14.27 6.18
CA SER A 351 29.91 15.02 5.34
C SER A 351 29.78 16.54 5.52
N ARG A 352 28.56 17.08 5.71
CA ARG A 352 28.39 18.52 5.99
C ARG A 352 29.05 18.92 7.32
N LEU A 353 28.89 18.11 8.38
CA LEU A 353 29.51 18.35 9.69
C LEU A 353 31.05 18.26 9.71
N ARG A 354 31.67 17.73 8.66
CA ARG A 354 33.14 17.67 8.51
C ARG A 354 33.71 18.77 7.60
N ALA A 355 32.85 19.58 6.99
CA ALA A 355 33.21 20.57 5.97
C ALA A 355 32.96 22.03 6.40
N GLY A 356 32.45 22.24 7.62
CA GLY A 356 32.34 23.54 8.30
C GLY A 356 33.11 23.51 9.61
#